data_AF-A0A1G9U955-F1
#
_entry.id   AF-A0A1G9U955-F1
#
_cell.length_a   1.000
_cell.length_b   1.000
_cell.length_c   1.000
_cell.angle_alpha   90.00
_cell.angle_beta   90.00
_cell.angle_gamma   90.00
#
_symmetry.space_group_name_H-M   'P 1'
#
loop_
_entity.id
_entity.type
_entity.pdbx_description
1 polymer ?
#
loop_
_entity_poly.entity_id
_entity_poly.type
_entity_poly.pdbx_seq_one_letter_code
_entity_poly.pdbx_strand_id
1 'polypeptide(L)'
;MTYRAPQKTNQIPDLRGGQRDSRHPETATTSFGSFFEELCPALARGFSEGEGGASLQPASKDLELKALPTLLVALLLTATTTASGFATEDPPGRTRSFWIHWNGTPVTDEKLAAEAKKRDYVLLNAWEASFVPKLKAANPAITVLVYKDMSSTRSYACRDGKDDAALPTGVGFCHADRNRPEWFLTGPDGKRLEYSGYAGHWQMDIGDPAYQREWAENVVAAAKGVFDGVLIDNALWKCDTYHPGTCPKKYRDDASFQKAYTSFFANTRSAFTAAGLKTVANVSNARLHEGGWNAYMAELDGGWDEWWLSFSDTEQLPDYAQGWRRQVQQIADNEAAGKITLVQPHFSKTAVRPFRYALASYYMAANSAKSAIAEIDKVDGYGNPTPWHPEYDWDLGVPSGPYSAIGTNVYRRDFSCGAVVVNANPTDSAAVQIPLGGNHTDETGAEVSSISLAGTSGSILRKPCPGTAWLT
;
A
#
# COMPACT_ATOMS: atom_id res chain seq x y z
N MET A 1 -16.40 10.17 -40.13
CA MET A 1 -17.03 8.85 -40.32
C MET A 1 -17.45 8.33 -38.96
N THR A 2 -18.76 8.29 -38.71
CA THR A 2 -19.39 7.82 -37.49
C THR A 2 -19.45 6.30 -37.50
N TYR A 3 -18.86 5.64 -36.50
CA TYR A 3 -18.97 4.19 -36.32
C TYR A 3 -19.79 3.87 -35.07
N ARG A 4 -20.83 3.06 -35.27
CA ARG A 4 -21.77 2.53 -34.26
C ARG A 4 -21.13 1.38 -33.49
N ALA A 5 -21.35 1.33 -32.18
CA ALA A 5 -21.13 0.13 -31.39
C ALA A 5 -22.26 -0.91 -31.62
N PRO A 6 -21.96 -2.23 -31.61
CA PRO A 6 -22.99 -3.27 -31.67
C PRO A 6 -23.62 -3.50 -30.28
N GLN A 7 -24.95 -3.46 -30.22
CA GLN A 7 -25.75 -3.88 -29.07
C GLN A 7 -25.71 -5.41 -28.93
N LYS A 8 -25.51 -5.91 -27.70
CA LYS A 8 -25.99 -7.23 -27.29
C LYS A 8 -27.31 -7.09 -26.54
N THR A 9 -28.27 -7.86 -27.02
CA THR A 9 -29.65 -8.04 -26.62
C THR A 9 -29.80 -8.59 -25.21
N ASN A 10 -30.74 -8.05 -24.44
CA ASN A 10 -31.65 -8.87 -23.64
C ASN A 10 -33.07 -8.31 -23.79
N GLN A 11 -33.95 -9.14 -24.32
CA GLN A 11 -35.38 -8.90 -24.45
C GLN A 11 -36.06 -9.03 -23.08
N ILE A 12 -37.06 -8.17 -22.83
CA ILE A 12 -38.46 -8.45 -22.42
C ILE A 12 -39.12 -7.09 -22.05
N PRO A 13 -40.43 -6.88 -22.34
CA PRO A 13 -40.88 -5.73 -23.14
C PRO A 13 -41.51 -4.52 -22.40
N ASP A 14 -41.35 -3.38 -23.07
CA ASP A 14 -42.26 -2.23 -23.31
C ASP A 14 -43.48 -2.01 -22.39
N LEU A 15 -43.54 -0.81 -21.78
CA LEU A 15 -44.73 0.05 -21.86
C LEU A 15 -44.36 1.55 -21.88
N ARG A 16 -44.53 2.15 -23.07
CA ARG A 16 -45.11 3.48 -23.37
C ARG A 16 -44.33 4.77 -23.06
N GLY A 17 -43.88 5.40 -24.15
CA GLY A 17 -44.48 6.66 -24.63
C GLY A 17 -43.75 7.98 -24.31
N GLY A 18 -43.33 8.71 -25.35
CA GLY A 18 -43.01 10.13 -25.23
C GLY A 18 -42.02 10.64 -26.28
N GLN A 19 -42.48 11.52 -27.16
CA GLN A 19 -41.87 11.94 -28.42
C GLN A 19 -41.42 13.43 -28.34
N ARG A 20 -40.52 13.84 -29.26
CA ARG A 20 -40.11 15.21 -29.72
C ARG A 20 -38.76 15.71 -29.17
N ASP A 21 -37.70 15.94 -29.95
CA ASP A 21 -37.44 16.72 -31.20
C ASP A 21 -37.11 18.20 -30.93
N SER A 22 -35.85 18.63 -31.13
CA SER A 22 -35.41 19.77 -31.99
C SER A 22 -34.01 20.38 -31.69
N ARG A 23 -33.10 20.21 -32.67
CA ARG A 23 -32.06 21.06 -33.30
C ARG A 23 -31.42 22.34 -32.65
N HIS A 24 -30.07 22.29 -32.55
CA HIS A 24 -28.97 23.25 -32.92
C HIS A 24 -28.75 24.63 -32.24
N PRO A 25 -27.54 25.27 -32.32
CA PRO A 25 -26.14 24.80 -32.36
C PRO A 25 -25.13 25.66 -31.49
N GLU A 26 -23.82 25.35 -31.59
CA GLU A 26 -22.62 26.16 -31.18
C GLU A 26 -22.33 26.31 -29.65
N THR A 27 -21.21 25.86 -29.09
CA THR A 27 -19.84 26.39 -29.29
C THR A 27 -18.83 25.44 -28.61
N ALA A 28 -17.65 25.28 -29.21
CA ALA A 28 -16.55 24.47 -28.70
C ALA A 28 -15.72 25.24 -27.66
N THR A 29 -15.61 24.67 -26.46
CA THR A 29 -14.51 24.95 -25.51
C THR A 29 -14.02 23.62 -24.99
N THR A 30 -12.82 23.25 -25.44
CA THR A 30 -12.05 22.08 -25.01
C THR A 30 -11.71 22.20 -23.53
N SER A 31 -12.27 21.33 -22.71
CA SER A 31 -11.82 21.05 -21.34
C SER A 31 -11.58 19.55 -21.23
N PHE A 32 -10.31 19.15 -21.27
CA PHE A 32 -9.84 17.78 -21.05
C PHE A 32 -9.43 17.61 -19.58
N GLY A 33 -10.36 17.92 -18.67
CA GLY A 33 -10.09 17.98 -17.23
C GLY A 33 -11.03 17.16 -16.34
N SER A 34 -11.98 16.39 -16.88
CA SER A 34 -13.05 15.76 -16.09
C SER A 34 -13.15 14.24 -16.19
N PHE A 35 -12.09 13.53 -16.61
CA PHE A 35 -12.18 12.08 -16.88
C PHE A 35 -11.79 11.17 -15.69
N PHE A 36 -11.51 11.72 -14.50
CA PHE A 36 -10.95 10.96 -13.38
C PHE A 36 -11.87 10.83 -12.15
N GLU A 37 -13.10 11.37 -12.18
CA GLU A 37 -14.05 11.27 -11.04
C GLU A 37 -15.01 10.08 -11.12
N GLU A 38 -14.94 9.22 -12.15
CA GLU A 38 -15.94 8.16 -12.37
C GLU A 38 -15.49 6.70 -12.10
N LEU A 39 -14.24 6.45 -11.70
CA LEU A 39 -13.73 5.07 -11.57
C LEU A 39 -13.50 4.66 -10.11
N CYS A 40 -14.58 4.51 -9.34
CA CYS A 40 -14.62 3.53 -8.25
C CYS A 40 -16.05 3.20 -7.75
N PRO A 41 -16.80 2.29 -8.42
CA PRO A 41 -17.85 1.55 -7.73
C PRO A 41 -17.90 0.08 -8.17
N ALA A 42 -17.20 -0.82 -7.46
CA ALA A 42 -17.30 -2.26 -7.75
C ALA A 42 -17.20 -3.13 -6.49
N LEU A 43 -17.94 -2.83 -5.42
CA LEU A 43 -18.03 -3.70 -4.25
C LEU A 43 -19.44 -3.72 -3.66
N ALA A 44 -20.24 -4.70 -4.09
CA ALA A 44 -21.43 -5.13 -3.36
C ALA A 44 -21.79 -6.57 -3.77
N ARG A 45 -21.56 -7.54 -2.86
CA ARG A 45 -22.43 -8.70 -2.53
C ARG A 45 -21.66 -9.83 -1.83
N GLY A 46 -22.10 -10.19 -0.63
CA GLY A 46 -22.46 -11.60 -0.34
C GLY A 46 -21.99 -12.23 0.99
N PHE A 47 -22.92 -12.32 1.95
CA PHE A 47 -23.22 -13.41 2.94
C PHE A 47 -22.10 -13.90 3.90
N SER A 48 -22.24 -13.84 5.24
CA SER A 48 -23.12 -14.60 6.19
C SER A 48 -22.92 -16.12 6.06
N GLU A 49 -22.64 -16.97 7.06
CA GLU A 49 -23.04 -17.07 8.48
C GLU A 49 -22.25 -18.28 9.08
N GLY A 50 -22.11 -18.42 10.40
CA GLY A 50 -21.63 -19.67 11.00
C GLY A 50 -21.07 -19.58 12.43
N GLU A 51 -21.96 -19.75 13.41
CA GLU A 51 -21.72 -19.73 14.85
C GLU A 51 -20.92 -20.93 15.40
N GLY A 52 -20.33 -20.76 16.58
CA GLY A 52 -19.79 -21.87 17.39
C GLY A 52 -19.02 -21.39 18.63
N GLY A 53 -19.74 -21.06 19.70
CA GLY A 53 -19.15 -20.62 20.96
C GLY A 53 -18.61 -21.74 21.85
N ALA A 54 -17.65 -21.40 22.71
CA ALA A 54 -17.54 -21.92 24.07
C ALA A 54 -16.58 -21.04 24.89
N SER A 55 -17.13 -20.47 25.96
CA SER A 55 -16.46 -19.66 26.98
C SER A 55 -15.77 -20.55 28.01
N LEU A 56 -14.56 -20.20 28.44
CA LEU A 56 -14.11 -20.38 29.83
C LEU A 56 -13.13 -19.25 30.20
N GLN A 57 -13.42 -18.61 31.33
CA GLN A 57 -12.68 -17.51 31.94
C GLN A 57 -12.27 -17.96 33.38
N PRO A 58 -11.50 -17.17 34.15
CA PRO A 58 -10.08 -17.45 34.38
C PRO A 58 -9.74 -17.58 35.88
N ALA A 59 -8.48 -17.88 36.21
CA ALA A 59 -7.98 -17.64 37.56
C ALA A 59 -6.52 -17.15 37.54
N SER A 60 -6.41 -15.90 37.99
CA SER A 60 -5.27 -15.17 38.53
C SER A 60 -4.29 -16.01 39.37
N LYS A 61 -3.02 -15.57 39.44
CA LYS A 61 -2.45 -14.96 40.67
C LYS A 61 -0.99 -14.53 40.47
N ASP A 62 -0.78 -13.23 40.70
CA ASP A 62 0.19 -12.65 41.62
C ASP A 62 1.67 -13.06 41.52
N LEU A 63 2.49 -12.12 41.04
CA LEU A 63 3.91 -12.06 41.41
C LEU A 63 4.22 -10.71 42.08
N GLU A 64 4.50 -10.80 43.38
CA GLU A 64 5.05 -9.73 44.21
C GLU A 64 6.44 -9.30 43.73
N LEU A 65 6.60 -7.98 43.60
CA LEU A 65 7.86 -7.30 43.39
C LEU A 65 8.57 -7.15 44.75
N LYS A 66 9.75 -7.75 44.92
CA LYS A 66 10.66 -7.43 46.03
C LYS A 66 11.94 -6.81 45.49
N ALA A 67 12.25 -5.64 46.03
CA ALA A 67 13.36 -4.78 45.67
C ALA A 67 14.60 -5.02 46.55
N LEU A 68 15.73 -4.52 46.03
CA LEU A 68 17.03 -4.16 46.64
C LEU A 68 18.11 -5.27 46.77
N PRO A 69 19.42 -4.92 46.81
CA PRO A 69 20.08 -3.62 46.58
C PRO A 69 21.24 -3.63 45.56
N THR A 70 21.65 -2.42 45.19
CA THR A 70 22.80 -2.02 44.38
C THR A 70 24.12 -2.61 44.91
N LEU A 71 24.83 -3.39 44.09
CA LEU A 71 26.21 -3.80 44.33
C LEU A 71 27.10 -3.16 43.24
N LEU A 72 27.99 -2.25 43.66
CA LEU A 72 28.99 -1.62 42.81
C LEU A 72 30.13 -2.63 42.59
N VAL A 73 30.17 -3.29 41.44
CA VAL A 73 31.30 -4.12 41.00
C VAL A 73 32.07 -3.35 39.94
N ALA A 74 33.29 -2.94 40.28
CA ALA A 74 34.26 -2.43 39.32
C ALA A 74 34.76 -3.61 38.45
N LEU A 75 34.27 -3.70 37.22
CA LEU A 75 34.76 -4.66 36.23
C LEU A 75 35.67 -3.92 35.23
N LEU A 76 36.93 -4.34 35.16
CA LEU A 76 37.86 -3.94 34.12
C LEU A 76 37.29 -4.36 32.75
N LEU A 77 36.99 -3.39 31.89
CA LEU A 77 36.68 -3.63 30.48
C LEU A 77 37.98 -3.91 29.72
N THR A 78 38.30 -5.19 29.53
CA THR A 78 39.07 -5.62 28.37
C THR A 78 38.17 -5.46 27.15
N ALA A 79 38.51 -4.52 26.27
CA ALA A 79 37.82 -4.34 25.00
C ALA A 79 38.07 -5.54 24.08
N THR A 80 37.24 -6.57 24.20
CA THR A 80 37.03 -7.53 23.11
C THR A 80 36.16 -6.81 22.08
N THR A 81 36.77 -6.32 21.02
CA THR A 81 36.06 -5.93 19.80
C THR A 81 35.43 -7.19 19.21
N THR A 82 34.24 -7.54 19.67
CA THR A 82 33.33 -8.36 18.89
C THR A 82 32.99 -7.51 17.67
N ALA A 83 33.55 -7.86 16.52
CA ALA A 83 33.04 -7.39 15.25
C ALA A 83 31.57 -7.82 15.19
N SER A 84 30.67 -6.89 15.53
CA SER A 84 29.27 -7.00 15.15
C SER A 84 29.29 -7.13 13.64
N GLY A 85 28.99 -8.33 13.14
CA GLY A 85 28.70 -8.52 11.74
C GLY A 85 27.60 -7.53 11.39
N PHE A 86 27.94 -6.48 10.64
CA PHE A 86 26.94 -5.73 9.91
C PHE A 86 26.21 -6.77 9.09
N ALA A 87 24.94 -7.00 9.39
CA ALA A 87 24.05 -7.66 8.46
C ALA A 87 24.20 -6.88 7.16
N THR A 88 24.79 -7.51 6.15
CA THR A 88 24.87 -6.95 4.81
C THR A 88 23.45 -6.67 4.40
N GLU A 89 23.07 -5.39 4.28
CA GLU A 89 21.79 -5.05 3.67
C GLU A 89 21.70 -5.77 2.33
N ASP A 90 20.54 -6.37 2.05
CA ASP A 90 20.33 -7.08 0.78
C ASP A 90 20.69 -6.17 -0.39
N PRO A 91 21.39 -6.69 -1.42
CA PRO A 91 21.80 -5.86 -2.53
C PRO A 91 20.57 -5.23 -3.20
N PRO A 92 20.61 -3.93 -3.54
CA PRO A 92 19.49 -3.19 -4.11
C PRO A 92 19.01 -3.72 -5.47
N GLY A 93 19.79 -4.62 -6.08
CA GLY A 93 19.47 -5.30 -7.33
C GLY A 93 18.47 -6.44 -7.24
N ARG A 94 18.03 -6.83 -6.03
CA ARG A 94 16.98 -7.85 -5.83
C ARG A 94 15.63 -7.23 -5.49
N THR A 95 14.55 -7.85 -5.96
CA THR A 95 13.20 -7.41 -5.62
C THR A 95 12.86 -7.81 -4.19
N ARG A 96 12.27 -6.87 -3.45
CA ARG A 96 11.63 -7.14 -2.16
C ARG A 96 10.13 -7.19 -2.34
N SER A 97 9.48 -8.04 -1.57
CA SER A 97 8.05 -8.26 -1.70
C SER A 97 7.35 -8.36 -0.35
N PHE A 98 6.03 -8.22 -0.39
CA PHE A 98 5.18 -8.33 0.78
C PHE A 98 3.97 -9.20 0.52
N TRP A 99 3.30 -9.62 1.59
CA TRP A 99 2.03 -10.33 1.53
C TRP A 99 1.00 -9.63 2.39
N ILE A 100 -0.17 -9.34 1.81
CA ILE A 100 -1.34 -8.86 2.55
C ILE A 100 -2.28 -10.02 2.85
N HIS A 101 -2.60 -10.17 4.13
CA HIS A 101 -3.56 -11.15 4.62
C HIS A 101 -4.45 -10.48 5.66
N TRP A 102 -5.70 -10.18 5.34
CA TRP A 102 -6.63 -9.47 6.24
C TRP A 102 -8.02 -10.08 6.28
N ASN A 103 -8.23 -11.27 5.73
CA ASN A 103 -9.56 -11.84 5.59
C ASN A 103 -9.79 -13.07 6.48
N GLY A 104 -8.83 -13.42 7.33
CA GLY A 104 -8.93 -14.56 8.25
C GLY A 104 -9.00 -15.92 7.55
N THR A 105 -8.70 -16.00 6.24
CA THR A 105 -8.64 -17.29 5.55
C THR A 105 -7.61 -18.18 6.25
N PRO A 106 -7.93 -19.44 6.62
CA PRO A 106 -6.97 -20.31 7.28
C PRO A 106 -5.66 -20.47 6.49
N VAL A 107 -4.53 -20.36 7.21
CA VAL A 107 -3.18 -20.54 6.65
C VAL A 107 -2.45 -21.59 7.47
N THR A 108 -1.83 -22.56 6.80
CA THR A 108 -1.02 -23.59 7.47
C THR A 108 0.35 -23.05 7.89
N ASP A 109 0.95 -23.69 8.89
CA ASP A 109 2.26 -23.29 9.42
C ASP A 109 3.36 -23.45 8.36
N GLU A 110 3.25 -24.47 7.49
CA GLU A 110 4.17 -24.67 6.37
C GLU A 110 4.10 -23.51 5.38
N LYS A 111 2.89 -23.01 5.10
CA LYS A 111 2.70 -21.87 4.19
C LYS A 111 3.22 -20.58 4.80
N LEU A 112 2.97 -20.35 6.10
CA LEU A 112 3.55 -19.21 6.83
C LEU A 112 5.09 -19.26 6.77
N ALA A 113 5.68 -20.42 7.04
CA ALA A 113 7.14 -20.59 7.01
C ALA A 113 7.73 -20.43 5.60
N ALA A 114 7.02 -20.90 4.56
CA ALA A 114 7.45 -20.76 3.17
C ALA A 114 7.39 -19.29 2.70
N GLU A 115 6.33 -18.56 3.01
CA GLU A 115 6.22 -17.13 2.67
C GLU A 115 7.21 -16.29 3.47
N ALA A 116 7.42 -16.59 4.76
CA ALA A 116 8.35 -15.83 5.60
C ALA A 116 9.79 -15.83 5.08
N LYS A 117 10.21 -16.87 4.35
CA LYS A 117 11.57 -16.99 3.78
C LYS A 117 11.80 -16.11 2.54
N LYS A 118 10.74 -15.68 1.87
CA LYS A 118 10.82 -14.92 0.60
C LYS A 118 10.18 -13.54 0.66
N ARG A 119 9.34 -13.28 1.66
CA ARG A 119 8.74 -11.96 1.89
C ARG A 119 9.56 -11.17 2.90
N ASP A 120 9.62 -9.88 2.67
CA ASP A 120 10.25 -8.90 3.55
C ASP A 120 9.25 -8.30 4.53
N TYR A 121 8.00 -8.19 4.09
CA TYR A 121 6.90 -7.67 4.89
C TYR A 121 5.68 -8.59 4.83
N VAL A 122 4.96 -8.68 5.94
CA VAL A 122 3.62 -9.29 5.99
C VAL A 122 2.69 -8.31 6.69
N LEU A 123 1.56 -8.02 6.04
CA LEU A 123 0.53 -7.12 6.54
C LEU A 123 -0.62 -7.98 7.02
N LEU A 124 -0.91 -7.94 8.32
CA LEU A 124 -1.91 -8.79 8.99
C LEU A 124 -2.99 -7.94 9.64
N ASN A 125 -4.17 -8.51 9.88
CA ASN A 125 -5.15 -7.90 10.76
C ASN A 125 -4.92 -8.33 12.23
N ALA A 126 -5.56 -7.65 13.17
CA ALA A 126 -5.37 -7.89 14.60
C ALA A 126 -5.78 -9.31 15.04
N TRP A 127 -6.79 -9.92 14.39
CA TRP A 127 -7.21 -11.29 14.68
C TRP A 127 -6.23 -12.36 14.18
N GLU A 128 -5.24 -12.00 13.36
CA GLU A 128 -4.20 -12.90 12.85
C GLU A 128 -2.89 -12.82 13.67
N ALA A 129 -2.92 -12.19 14.85
CA ALA A 129 -1.76 -12.05 15.75
C ALA A 129 -1.04 -13.39 16.05
N SER A 130 -1.74 -14.52 16.02
CA SER A 130 -1.15 -15.84 16.25
C SER A 130 -0.19 -16.29 15.13
N PHE A 131 -0.22 -15.66 13.95
CA PHE A 131 0.71 -15.94 12.85
C PHE A 131 2.08 -15.31 13.07
N VAL A 132 2.17 -14.21 13.82
CA VAL A 132 3.42 -13.47 14.00
C VAL A 132 4.57 -14.32 14.57
N PRO A 133 4.40 -15.06 15.69
CA PRO A 133 5.50 -15.90 16.19
C PRO A 133 5.94 -16.99 15.19
N LYS A 134 5.02 -17.51 14.36
CA LYS A 134 5.33 -18.52 13.34
C LYS A 134 6.14 -17.93 12.19
N LEU A 135 5.77 -16.74 11.72
CA LEU A 135 6.52 -15.97 10.73
C LEU A 135 7.93 -15.64 11.25
N LYS A 136 8.03 -15.14 12.49
CA LYS A 136 9.30 -14.78 13.12
C LYS A 136 10.21 -15.99 13.37
N ALA A 137 9.65 -17.15 13.67
CA ALA A 137 10.43 -18.39 13.83
C ALA A 137 11.09 -18.83 12.51
N ALA A 138 10.41 -18.61 11.38
CA ALA A 138 10.94 -18.94 10.05
C ALA A 138 11.89 -17.86 9.50
N ASN A 139 11.63 -16.59 9.80
CA ASN A 139 12.47 -15.46 9.43
C ASN A 139 12.41 -14.37 10.53
N PRO A 140 13.42 -14.28 11.41
CA PRO A 140 13.44 -13.24 12.45
C PRO A 140 13.51 -11.81 11.92
N ALA A 141 13.99 -11.61 10.68
CA ALA A 141 14.17 -10.30 10.07
C ALA A 141 12.92 -9.77 9.34
N ILE A 142 11.91 -10.60 9.11
CA ILE A 142 10.67 -10.18 8.46
C ILE A 142 9.98 -9.08 9.26
N THR A 143 9.45 -8.05 8.60
CA THR A 143 8.65 -7.01 9.25
C THR A 143 7.17 -7.36 9.16
N VAL A 144 6.48 -7.47 10.28
CA VAL A 144 5.04 -7.75 10.35
C VAL A 144 4.29 -6.53 10.86
N LEU A 145 3.39 -5.99 10.05
CA LEU A 145 2.60 -4.80 10.36
C LEU A 145 1.14 -5.19 10.59
N VAL A 146 0.51 -4.62 11.62
CA VAL A 146 -0.94 -4.78 11.85
C VAL A 146 -1.72 -3.68 11.12
N TYR A 147 -2.75 -4.06 10.38
CA TYR A 147 -3.69 -3.15 9.73
C TYR A 147 -4.55 -2.41 10.77
N LYS A 148 -4.63 -1.08 10.63
CA LYS A 148 -5.53 -0.23 11.40
C LYS A 148 -6.06 0.92 10.57
N ASP A 149 -7.36 0.98 10.37
CA ASP A 149 -8.02 2.16 9.79
C ASP A 149 -8.00 3.32 10.81
N MET A 150 -7.51 4.48 10.36
CA MET A 150 -7.45 5.69 11.20
C MET A 150 -8.67 6.59 11.13
N SER A 151 -9.46 6.52 10.05
CA SER A 151 -10.45 7.55 9.72
C SER A 151 -11.89 7.07 9.71
N SER A 152 -12.12 5.79 9.98
CA SER A 152 -13.46 5.26 10.20
C SER A 152 -13.53 4.19 11.29
N THR A 153 -14.74 3.85 11.71
CA THR A 153 -15.04 2.71 12.59
C THR A 153 -16.01 1.73 11.92
N ARG A 154 -16.22 0.52 12.48
CA ARG A 154 -16.99 -0.57 11.85
C ARG A 154 -18.24 -0.92 12.66
N SER A 155 -19.43 -0.61 12.14
CA SER A 155 -20.67 -1.01 12.81
C SER A 155 -20.90 -2.53 12.80
N TYR A 156 -20.36 -3.25 11.82
CA TYR A 156 -20.45 -4.72 11.77
C TYR A 156 -19.50 -5.43 12.76
N ALA A 157 -18.55 -4.71 13.36
CA ALA A 157 -17.67 -5.20 14.43
C ALA A 157 -18.22 -4.87 15.82
N CYS A 158 -19.51 -4.53 15.90
CA CYS A 158 -20.24 -4.18 17.11
C CYS A 158 -21.47 -5.10 17.17
N ARG A 159 -21.52 -6.00 18.16
CA ARG A 159 -22.59 -6.98 18.36
C ARG A 159 -23.11 -6.86 19.79
N ASP A 160 -24.43 -6.83 19.94
CA ASP A 160 -25.11 -6.70 21.24
C ASP A 160 -24.59 -5.53 22.10
N GLY A 161 -24.26 -4.40 21.46
CA GLY A 161 -23.77 -3.21 22.16
C GLY A 161 -22.33 -3.33 22.65
N LYS A 162 -21.55 -4.30 22.13
CA LYS A 162 -20.13 -4.49 22.44
C LYS A 162 -19.30 -4.60 21.16
N ASP A 163 -18.16 -3.91 21.13
CA ASP A 163 -17.18 -4.06 20.06
C ASP A 163 -16.45 -5.41 20.15
N ASP A 164 -16.07 -5.94 18.99
CA ASP A 164 -15.22 -7.12 18.88
C ASP A 164 -13.88 -6.91 19.59
N ALA A 165 -13.30 -8.00 20.12
CA ALA A 165 -12.05 -7.92 20.89
C ALA A 165 -10.85 -7.51 20.00
N ALA A 166 -10.83 -7.95 18.75
CA ALA A 166 -9.82 -7.60 17.77
C ALA A 166 -10.45 -6.75 16.67
N LEU A 167 -10.24 -5.44 16.73
CA LEU A 167 -10.79 -4.50 15.77
C LEU A 167 -9.81 -4.22 14.62
N PRO A 168 -10.30 -3.98 13.40
CA PRO A 168 -9.49 -3.46 12.29
C PRO A 168 -9.24 -1.94 12.43
N THR A 169 -9.72 -1.32 13.51
CA THR A 169 -9.64 0.12 13.78
C THR A 169 -9.01 0.36 15.17
N GLY A 170 -8.68 1.61 15.48
CA GLY A 170 -8.25 2.01 16.83
C GLY A 170 -9.41 2.37 17.76
N VAL A 171 -10.58 2.71 17.22
CA VAL A 171 -11.79 3.04 18.01
C VAL A 171 -12.97 2.21 17.50
N GLY A 172 -13.65 1.52 18.41
CA GLY A 172 -14.83 0.70 18.13
C GLY A 172 -16.10 1.52 17.94
N PHE A 173 -17.05 0.99 17.14
CA PHE A 173 -18.28 1.69 16.80
C PHE A 173 -19.21 1.78 18.01
N CYS A 174 -19.42 0.66 18.72
CA CYS A 174 -20.28 0.61 19.90
C CYS A 174 -19.76 1.55 21.01
N HIS A 175 -18.44 1.58 21.22
CA HIS A 175 -17.79 2.48 22.16
C HIS A 175 -18.02 3.95 21.78
N ALA A 176 -17.70 4.32 20.54
CA ALA A 176 -17.84 5.69 20.07
C ALA A 176 -19.31 6.14 20.12
N ASP A 177 -20.25 5.31 19.69
CA ASP A 177 -21.67 5.68 19.63
C ASP A 177 -22.24 6.01 21.02
N ARG A 178 -21.83 5.25 22.04
CA ARG A 178 -22.30 5.42 23.42
C ARG A 178 -21.63 6.58 24.14
N ASN A 179 -20.31 6.70 23.99
CA ASN A 179 -19.50 7.54 24.88
C ASN A 179 -18.99 8.81 24.20
N ARG A 180 -18.89 8.80 22.87
CA ARG A 180 -18.26 9.83 22.04
C ARG A 180 -19.04 10.07 20.73
N PRO A 181 -20.38 10.25 20.76
CA PRO A 181 -21.16 10.42 19.53
C PRO A 181 -20.71 11.64 18.71
N GLU A 182 -20.04 12.61 19.32
CA GLU A 182 -19.43 13.76 18.67
C GLU A 182 -18.29 13.41 17.71
N TRP A 183 -17.67 12.23 17.84
CA TRP A 183 -16.61 11.79 16.94
C TRP A 183 -17.13 11.30 15.57
N PHE A 184 -18.42 11.04 15.41
CA PHE A 184 -18.96 10.71 14.10
C PHE A 184 -19.08 11.99 13.27
N LEU A 185 -18.31 12.06 12.18
CA LEU A 185 -18.43 13.18 11.27
C LEU A 185 -19.79 13.17 10.59
N THR A 186 -20.35 14.37 10.41
CA THR A 186 -21.65 14.57 9.78
C THR A 186 -21.53 15.37 8.49
N GLY A 187 -22.41 15.07 7.54
CA GLY A 187 -22.56 15.87 6.33
C GLY A 187 -23.25 17.21 6.60
N PRO A 188 -23.37 18.09 5.58
CA PRO A 188 -24.12 19.34 5.68
C PRO A 188 -25.60 19.15 6.10
N ASP A 189 -26.19 17.99 5.79
CA ASP A 189 -27.54 17.60 6.17
C ASP A 189 -27.68 17.12 7.63
N GLY A 190 -26.57 17.07 8.37
CA GLY A 190 -26.51 16.64 9.77
C GLY A 190 -26.52 15.14 9.98
N LYS A 191 -26.52 14.31 8.93
CA LYS A 191 -26.42 12.86 9.05
C LYS A 191 -24.97 12.42 9.20
N ARG A 192 -24.74 11.32 9.93
CA ARG A 192 -23.42 10.69 10.02
C ARG A 192 -22.97 10.23 8.63
N LEU A 193 -21.69 10.38 8.37
CA LEU A 193 -21.07 10.00 7.11
C LEU A 193 -20.64 8.52 7.15
N GLU A 194 -21.16 7.75 6.21
CA GLU A 194 -20.76 6.37 5.93
C GLU A 194 -20.02 6.32 4.59
N TYR A 195 -18.88 5.65 4.52
CA TYR A 195 -18.06 5.62 3.32
C TYR A 195 -18.81 5.00 2.14
N SER A 196 -18.85 5.72 1.02
CA SER A 196 -19.39 5.19 -0.23
C SER A 196 -18.60 3.95 -0.66
N GLY A 197 -19.31 2.87 -0.99
CA GLY A 197 -18.72 1.58 -1.37
C GLY A 197 -18.34 0.67 -0.20
N TYR A 198 -18.38 1.16 1.05
CA TYR A 198 -17.94 0.41 2.23
C TYR A 198 -18.99 0.47 3.35
N ALA A 199 -20.08 -0.29 3.16
CA ALA A 199 -21.15 -0.37 4.16
C ALA A 199 -20.61 -0.75 5.56
N GLY A 200 -21.12 -0.09 6.57
CA GLY A 200 -20.71 -0.18 7.96
C GLY A 200 -19.43 0.59 8.32
N HIS A 201 -18.81 1.32 7.39
CA HIS A 201 -17.63 2.16 7.67
C HIS A 201 -18.08 3.60 7.95
N TRP A 202 -18.00 4.03 9.20
CA TRP A 202 -18.48 5.34 9.62
C TRP A 202 -17.32 6.30 9.85
N GLN A 203 -17.33 7.45 9.17
CA GLN A 203 -16.23 8.40 9.20
C GLN A 203 -16.09 9.07 10.57
N MET A 204 -14.88 9.06 11.09
CA MET A 204 -14.53 9.56 12.42
C MET A 204 -13.77 10.88 12.37
N ASP A 205 -13.88 11.64 13.44
CA ASP A 205 -13.28 12.95 13.63
C ASP A 205 -11.79 12.86 13.99
N ILE A 206 -10.97 12.53 13.01
CA ILE A 206 -9.53 12.31 13.19
C ILE A 206 -8.73 13.56 13.59
N GLY A 207 -9.31 14.76 13.47
CA GLY A 207 -8.71 16.00 13.93
C GLY A 207 -9.00 16.31 15.41
N ASP A 208 -9.84 15.51 16.07
CA ASP A 208 -10.11 15.64 17.50
C ASP A 208 -8.96 15.05 18.34
N PRO A 209 -8.30 15.83 19.23
CA PRO A 209 -7.17 15.32 20.02
C PRO A 209 -7.54 14.21 21.01
N ALA A 210 -8.80 14.11 21.44
CA ALA A 210 -9.24 12.99 22.27
C ALA A 210 -9.40 11.71 21.44
N TYR A 211 -9.94 11.81 20.22
CA TYR A 211 -9.96 10.68 19.28
C TYR A 211 -8.55 10.19 18.97
N GLN A 212 -7.64 11.10 18.61
CA GLN A 212 -6.24 10.77 18.29
C GLN A 212 -5.54 10.01 19.41
N ARG A 213 -5.67 10.50 20.65
CA ARG A 213 -5.09 9.86 21.83
C ARG A 213 -5.67 8.47 22.06
N GLU A 214 -7.00 8.34 22.07
CA GLU A 214 -7.65 7.06 22.34
C GLU A 214 -7.37 6.03 21.24
N TRP A 215 -7.40 6.46 19.98
CA TRP A 215 -7.02 5.63 18.84
C TRP A 215 -5.58 5.11 19.00
N ALA A 216 -4.62 6.00 19.31
CA ALA A 216 -3.23 5.60 19.46
C ALA A 216 -3.01 4.67 20.67
N GLU A 217 -3.64 4.95 21.81
CA GLU A 217 -3.57 4.10 23.01
C GLU A 217 -4.08 2.68 22.72
N ASN A 218 -5.25 2.56 22.08
CA ASN A 218 -5.85 1.28 21.73
C ASN A 218 -5.02 0.50 20.70
N VAL A 219 -4.48 1.19 19.69
CA VAL A 219 -3.64 0.54 18.67
C VAL A 219 -2.31 0.08 19.26
N VAL A 220 -1.65 0.92 20.07
CA VAL A 220 -0.40 0.54 20.76
C VAL A 220 -0.65 -0.67 21.67
N ALA A 221 -1.76 -0.69 22.41
CA ALA A 221 -2.11 -1.82 23.27
C ALA A 221 -2.30 -3.13 22.49
N ALA A 222 -2.89 -3.07 21.29
CA ALA A 222 -3.09 -4.23 20.43
C ALA A 222 -1.80 -4.69 19.72
N ALA A 223 -0.85 -3.79 19.47
CA ALA A 223 0.31 -4.05 18.62
C ALA A 223 1.60 -4.36 19.40
N LYS A 224 1.82 -3.68 20.53
CA LYS A 224 3.10 -3.70 21.26
C LYS A 224 3.45 -5.10 21.73
N GLY A 225 4.68 -5.54 21.43
CA GLY A 225 5.20 -6.86 21.80
C GLY A 225 4.68 -8.01 20.95
N VAL A 226 3.82 -7.72 19.96
CA VAL A 226 3.29 -8.71 19.01
C VAL A 226 3.76 -8.39 17.61
N PHE A 227 3.53 -7.16 17.12
CA PHE A 227 3.87 -6.71 15.77
C PHE A 227 5.09 -5.78 15.77
N ASP A 228 5.73 -5.60 14.62
CA ASP A 228 6.84 -4.65 14.45
C ASP A 228 6.35 -3.22 14.20
N GLY A 229 5.06 -3.06 13.89
CA GLY A 229 4.47 -1.77 13.59
C GLY A 229 3.03 -1.87 13.12
N VAL A 230 2.53 -0.75 12.63
CA VAL A 230 1.15 -0.57 12.19
C VAL A 230 1.15 -0.09 10.74
N LEU A 231 0.29 -0.70 9.93
CA LEU A 231 -0.13 -0.16 8.65
C LEU A 231 -1.41 0.65 8.88
N ILE A 232 -1.28 1.97 8.81
CA ILE A 232 -2.34 2.94 9.05
C ILE A 232 -3.09 3.17 7.75
N ASP A 233 -4.32 2.67 7.65
CA ASP A 233 -5.12 2.78 6.44
C ASP A 233 -6.01 4.02 6.42
N ASN A 234 -6.39 4.46 5.23
CA ASN A 234 -7.25 5.62 4.99
C ASN A 234 -6.67 6.95 5.49
N ALA A 235 -5.40 7.22 5.18
CA ALA A 235 -4.82 8.56 5.27
C ALA A 235 -5.24 9.42 4.07
N LEU A 236 -6.50 9.88 4.11
CA LEU A 236 -7.16 10.58 3.02
C LEU A 236 -6.59 11.99 2.80
N TRP A 237 -6.65 12.50 1.58
CA TRP A 237 -6.15 13.84 1.24
C TRP A 237 -7.25 14.84 0.87
N LYS A 238 -8.30 14.38 0.19
CA LYS A 238 -9.48 15.19 -0.15
C LYS A 238 -10.63 14.91 0.80
N CYS A 239 -11.38 15.95 1.14
CA CYS A 239 -12.48 15.82 2.11
C CYS A 239 -13.68 15.01 1.61
N ASP A 240 -13.82 14.86 0.29
CA ASP A 240 -14.93 14.15 -0.35
C ASP A 240 -14.55 12.76 -0.87
N THR A 241 -13.37 12.23 -0.51
CA THR A 241 -12.82 10.96 -1.05
C THR A 241 -13.81 9.80 -1.02
N TYR A 242 -14.58 9.63 0.07
CA TYR A 242 -15.63 8.61 0.20
C TYR A 242 -17.06 9.18 0.16
N HIS A 243 -17.20 10.46 -0.15
CA HIS A 243 -18.46 11.19 -0.14
C HIS A 243 -18.50 12.15 -1.34
N PRO A 244 -18.59 11.64 -2.59
CA PRO A 244 -18.39 12.46 -3.79
C PRO A 244 -19.13 13.80 -3.75
N GLY A 245 -18.39 14.91 -3.87
CA GLY A 245 -18.93 16.26 -3.84
C GLY A 245 -19.40 16.77 -2.47
N THR A 246 -19.17 16.03 -1.39
CA THR A 246 -19.61 16.37 -0.03
C THR A 246 -18.46 16.26 0.97
N CYS A 247 -18.07 17.40 1.56
CA CYS A 247 -17.12 17.41 2.66
C CYS A 247 -17.81 17.39 4.03
N PRO A 248 -17.18 16.83 5.08
CA PRO A 248 -17.73 16.86 6.44
C PRO A 248 -18.05 18.28 6.89
N LYS A 249 -19.16 18.45 7.61
CA LYS A 249 -19.61 19.76 8.13
C LYS A 249 -18.54 20.47 8.97
N LYS A 250 -17.72 19.70 9.69
CA LYS A 250 -16.61 20.19 10.52
C LYS A 250 -15.39 20.60 9.69
N TYR A 251 -15.14 19.93 8.56
CA TYR A 251 -13.99 20.14 7.66
C TYR A 251 -14.52 20.46 6.27
N ARG A 252 -14.89 21.73 6.06
CA ARG A 252 -15.72 22.17 4.91
C ARG A 252 -14.96 22.26 3.59
N ASP A 253 -13.64 22.08 3.63
CA ASP A 253 -12.74 22.18 2.50
C ASP A 253 -11.52 21.26 2.70
N ASP A 254 -10.79 21.04 1.61
CA ASP A 254 -9.57 20.22 1.62
C ASP A 254 -8.51 20.75 2.60
N ALA A 255 -8.39 22.07 2.77
CA ALA A 255 -7.38 22.67 3.63
C ALA A 255 -7.62 22.36 5.12
N SER A 256 -8.85 22.52 5.60
CA SER A 256 -9.23 22.17 6.97
C SER A 256 -9.16 20.66 7.22
N PHE A 257 -9.49 19.85 6.22
CA PHE A 257 -9.37 18.40 6.26
C PHE A 257 -7.91 17.95 6.34
N GLN A 258 -7.03 18.43 5.46
CA GLN A 258 -5.59 18.13 5.48
C GLN A 258 -4.93 18.54 6.80
N LYS A 259 -5.35 19.66 7.40
CA LYS A 259 -4.88 20.07 8.73
C LYS A 259 -5.27 19.05 9.81
N ALA A 260 -6.46 18.47 9.75
CA ALA A 260 -6.87 17.41 10.66
C ALA A 260 -5.99 16.16 10.48
N TYR A 261 -5.78 15.70 9.24
CA TYR A 261 -5.00 14.50 8.94
C TYR A 261 -3.52 14.64 9.30
N THR A 262 -2.91 15.78 8.98
CA THR A 262 -1.52 16.07 9.39
C THR A 262 -1.38 16.12 10.91
N SER A 263 -2.36 16.72 11.62
CA SER A 263 -2.33 16.76 13.09
C SER A 263 -2.41 15.38 13.74
N PHE A 264 -3.13 14.43 13.12
CA PHE A 264 -3.23 13.06 13.62
C PHE A 264 -1.85 12.41 13.68
N PHE A 265 -1.07 12.49 12.60
CA PHE A 265 0.27 11.88 12.58
C PHE A 265 1.21 12.54 13.58
N ALA A 266 1.24 13.88 13.60
CA ALA A 266 2.09 14.63 14.54
C ALA A 266 1.76 14.29 16.01
N ASN A 267 0.48 14.21 16.36
CA ASN A 267 0.05 13.99 17.75
C ASN A 267 0.14 12.54 18.20
N THR A 268 0.17 11.57 17.27
CA THR A 268 0.26 10.14 17.61
C THR A 268 1.68 9.58 17.52
N ARG A 269 2.60 10.28 16.82
CA ARG A 269 3.99 9.83 16.58
C ARG A 269 4.73 9.42 17.85
N SER A 270 4.63 10.20 18.92
CA SER A 270 5.34 9.92 20.18
C SER A 270 4.88 8.63 20.84
N ALA A 271 3.59 8.30 20.75
CA ALA A 271 3.03 7.07 21.33
C ALA A 271 3.60 5.83 20.65
N PHE A 272 3.65 5.82 19.31
CA PHE A 272 4.22 4.72 18.53
C PHE A 272 5.73 4.58 18.71
N THR A 273 6.46 5.71 18.70
CA THR A 273 7.91 5.71 18.92
C THR A 273 8.25 5.17 20.31
N ALA A 274 7.53 5.60 21.35
CA ALA A 274 7.72 5.11 22.71
C ALA A 274 7.36 3.62 22.89
N ALA A 275 6.46 3.10 22.04
CA ALA A 275 6.11 1.70 22.00
C ALA A 275 7.09 0.83 21.17
N GLY A 276 8.03 1.45 20.46
CA GLY A 276 8.95 0.76 19.54
C GLY A 276 8.27 0.24 18.27
N LEU A 277 7.15 0.86 17.86
CA LEU A 277 6.34 0.43 16.72
C LEU A 277 6.60 1.34 15.51
N LYS A 278 6.82 0.74 14.34
CA LYS A 278 6.87 1.46 13.05
C LYS A 278 5.47 1.94 12.66
N THR A 279 5.41 3.06 11.94
CA THR A 279 4.17 3.61 11.35
C THR A 279 4.33 3.75 9.85
N VAL A 280 3.57 2.95 9.10
CA VAL A 280 3.49 3.01 7.62
C VAL A 280 2.05 3.33 7.25
N ALA A 281 1.77 4.30 6.39
CA ALA A 281 0.39 4.66 6.07
C ALA A 281 0.02 4.40 4.60
N ASN A 282 -1.20 3.90 4.34
CA ASN A 282 -1.84 4.00 3.03
C ASN A 282 -2.18 5.47 2.78
N VAL A 283 -1.34 6.16 2.00
CA VAL A 283 -1.46 7.61 1.77
C VAL A 283 -2.44 7.96 0.66
N SER A 284 -3.18 6.97 0.14
CA SER A 284 -4.28 7.17 -0.79
C SER A 284 -3.88 8.12 -1.93
N ASN A 285 -4.74 9.07 -2.27
CA ASN A 285 -4.53 10.01 -3.35
C ASN A 285 -3.61 11.19 -2.99
N ALA A 286 -3.01 11.25 -1.79
CA ALA A 286 -2.07 12.33 -1.42
C ALA A 286 -0.92 12.46 -2.42
N ARG A 287 -0.52 11.36 -3.06
CA ARG A 287 0.49 11.31 -4.12
C ARG A 287 0.20 12.20 -5.33
N LEU A 288 -1.08 12.41 -5.63
CA LEU A 288 -1.55 13.19 -6.78
C LEU A 288 -1.48 14.71 -6.53
N HIS A 289 -1.24 15.13 -5.27
CA HIS A 289 -1.25 16.52 -4.84
C HIS A 289 0.14 16.97 -4.42
N GLU A 290 0.59 18.12 -4.93
CA GLU A 290 1.92 18.67 -4.65
C GLU A 290 2.17 18.77 -3.15
N GLY A 291 3.30 18.21 -2.69
CA GLY A 291 3.64 18.13 -1.27
C GLY A 291 2.81 17.17 -0.43
N GLY A 292 1.76 16.53 -0.96
CA GLY A 292 0.84 15.71 -0.18
C GLY A 292 1.49 14.48 0.44
N TRP A 293 2.23 13.72 -0.36
CA TRP A 293 3.05 12.62 0.13
C TRP A 293 4.05 13.08 1.21
N ASN A 294 4.78 14.17 0.94
CA ASN A 294 5.82 14.69 1.84
C ASN A 294 5.23 15.14 3.19
N ALA A 295 4.04 15.74 3.19
CA ALA A 295 3.37 16.21 4.39
C ALA A 295 3.08 15.07 5.37
N TYR A 296 2.63 13.90 4.88
CA TYR A 296 2.41 12.73 5.74
C TYR A 296 3.71 12.04 6.09
N MET A 297 4.65 11.93 5.14
CA MET A 297 5.92 11.28 5.42
C MET A 297 6.71 11.98 6.53
N ALA A 298 6.56 13.28 6.75
CA ALA A 298 7.25 14.01 7.82
C ALA A 298 7.16 13.32 9.20
N GLU A 299 6.05 12.63 9.48
CA GLU A 299 5.75 12.01 10.77
C GLU A 299 5.67 10.48 10.72
N LEU A 300 5.99 9.87 9.56
CA LEU A 300 5.84 8.42 9.33
C LEU A 300 7.19 7.75 9.05
N ASP A 301 7.26 6.46 9.37
CA ASP A 301 8.40 5.60 9.02
C ASP A 301 8.29 5.07 7.59
N GLY A 302 7.13 5.21 6.95
CA GLY A 302 6.93 4.84 5.56
C GLY A 302 5.54 5.12 5.01
N GLY A 303 5.41 4.90 3.70
CA GLY A 303 4.15 5.02 2.96
C GLY A 303 3.82 3.73 2.21
N TRP A 304 2.54 3.54 1.93
CA TRP A 304 2.01 2.53 1.06
C TRP A 304 1.16 3.20 -0.03
N ASP A 305 1.47 2.88 -1.28
CA ASP A 305 0.72 3.33 -2.45
C ASP A 305 -0.12 2.19 -3.01
N GLU A 306 -1.43 2.26 -2.74
CA GLU A 306 -2.42 1.37 -3.33
C GLU A 306 -2.79 1.85 -4.73
N TRP A 307 -2.81 0.92 -5.70
CA TRP A 307 -2.99 1.23 -7.12
C TRP A 307 -1.79 1.99 -7.71
N TRP A 308 -0.59 1.49 -7.41
CA TRP A 308 0.66 2.07 -7.88
C TRP A 308 0.92 1.69 -9.34
N LEU A 309 0.92 2.68 -10.23
CA LEU A 309 1.23 2.63 -11.68
C LEU A 309 0.40 1.70 -12.58
N SER A 310 -0.27 0.69 -12.06
CA SER A 310 -1.12 -0.23 -12.83
C SER A 310 -2.47 -0.39 -12.12
N PHE A 311 -3.55 -0.14 -12.86
CA PHE A 311 -4.93 -0.17 -12.39
C PHE A 311 -5.74 -1.33 -12.98
N SER A 312 -5.24 -1.95 -14.04
CA SER A 312 -5.78 -3.19 -14.60
C SER A 312 -4.76 -3.81 -15.57
N ASP A 313 -5.17 -4.88 -16.23
CA ASP A 313 -4.39 -5.53 -17.30
C ASP A 313 -4.03 -4.56 -18.45
N THR A 314 -4.85 -3.54 -18.68
CA THR A 314 -4.73 -2.61 -19.82
C THR A 314 -4.57 -1.15 -19.43
N GLU A 315 -4.75 -0.82 -18.15
CA GLU A 315 -4.67 0.55 -17.66
C GLU A 315 -3.45 0.71 -16.78
N GLN A 316 -2.43 1.38 -17.33
CA GLN A 316 -1.20 1.72 -16.65
C GLN A 316 -0.98 3.23 -16.74
N LEU A 317 -0.36 3.81 -15.72
CA LEU A 317 -0.20 5.25 -15.58
C LEU A 317 0.91 5.78 -16.51
N PRO A 318 0.60 6.53 -17.57
CA PRO A 318 1.65 7.16 -18.37
C PRO A 318 2.33 8.31 -17.62
N ASP A 319 3.38 8.84 -18.21
CA ASP A 319 4.08 10.01 -17.69
C ASP A 319 3.41 11.33 -18.12
N TYR A 320 3.10 12.15 -17.13
CA TYR A 320 2.60 13.52 -17.21
C TYR A 320 2.94 14.22 -15.88
N ALA A 321 2.50 15.46 -15.65
CA ALA A 321 2.91 16.25 -14.48
C ALA A 321 2.66 15.55 -13.12
N GLN A 322 1.58 14.78 -12.99
CA GLN A 322 1.27 13.97 -11.79
C GLN A 322 1.44 12.46 -12.03
N GLY A 323 1.92 12.07 -13.21
CA GLY A 323 1.99 10.70 -13.68
C GLY A 323 3.23 9.94 -13.20
N TRP A 324 3.67 9.00 -14.04
CA TRP A 324 4.73 8.04 -13.74
C TRP A 324 5.95 8.62 -13.01
N ARG A 325 6.58 9.69 -13.55
CA ARG A 325 7.85 10.19 -13.00
C ARG A 325 7.73 10.64 -11.55
N ARG A 326 6.59 11.20 -11.20
CA ARG A 326 6.31 11.73 -9.87
C ARG A 326 6.10 10.62 -8.87
N GLN A 327 5.35 9.58 -9.24
CA GLN A 327 5.10 8.44 -8.36
C GLN A 327 6.36 7.58 -8.16
N VAL A 328 7.22 7.46 -9.18
CA VAL A 328 8.55 6.85 -9.02
C VAL A 328 9.45 7.69 -8.11
N GLN A 329 9.44 9.02 -8.25
CA GLN A 329 10.23 9.91 -7.40
C GLN A 329 9.85 9.81 -5.91
N GLN A 330 8.57 9.58 -5.59
CA GLN A 330 8.12 9.41 -4.20
C GLN A 330 8.79 8.23 -3.49
N ILE A 331 8.98 7.11 -4.19
CA ILE A 331 9.73 5.97 -3.65
C ILE A 331 11.19 6.36 -3.42
N ALA A 332 11.82 6.99 -4.42
CA ALA A 332 13.23 7.38 -4.34
C ALA A 332 13.49 8.37 -3.19
N ASP A 333 12.59 9.35 -3.00
CA ASP A 333 12.67 10.33 -1.91
C ASP A 333 12.50 9.67 -0.54
N ASN A 334 11.55 8.73 -0.42
CA ASN A 334 11.37 7.98 0.82
C ASN A 334 12.61 7.16 1.17
N GLU A 335 13.18 6.44 0.21
CA GLU A 335 14.39 5.65 0.46
C GLU A 335 15.59 6.52 0.81
N ALA A 336 15.77 7.65 0.13
CA ALA A 336 16.80 8.63 0.47
C ALA A 336 16.61 9.18 1.90
N ALA A 337 15.37 9.26 2.38
CA ALA A 337 15.03 9.61 3.76
C ALA A 337 15.06 8.40 4.73
N GLY A 338 15.45 7.20 4.26
CA GLY A 338 15.50 5.99 5.06
C GLY A 338 14.13 5.43 5.46
N LYS A 339 13.09 5.70 4.68
CA LYS A 339 11.70 5.29 4.94
C LYS A 339 11.29 4.05 4.14
N ILE A 340 10.29 3.35 4.66
CA ILE A 340 9.66 2.20 3.99
C ILE A 340 8.75 2.71 2.88
N THR A 341 8.76 2.04 1.73
CA THR A 341 7.77 2.27 0.68
C THR A 341 7.19 0.97 0.16
N LEU A 342 5.93 0.72 0.47
CA LEU A 342 5.20 -0.41 -0.10
C LEU A 342 4.47 0.08 -1.34
N VAL A 343 4.52 -0.68 -2.43
CA VAL A 343 3.76 -0.34 -3.65
C VAL A 343 2.94 -1.52 -4.13
N GLN A 344 1.67 -1.26 -4.41
CA GLN A 344 0.71 -2.28 -4.82
C GLN A 344 0.09 -1.94 -6.16
N PRO A 345 0.60 -2.49 -7.28
CA PRO A 345 -0.11 -2.44 -8.54
C PRO A 345 -1.29 -3.44 -8.55
N HIS A 346 -2.30 -3.16 -9.37
CA HIS A 346 -3.47 -4.03 -9.55
C HIS A 346 -3.59 -4.53 -10.99
N PHE A 347 -3.57 -5.85 -11.16
CA PHE A 347 -3.71 -6.54 -12.46
C PHE A 347 -3.81 -8.05 -12.24
N SER A 348 -4.32 -8.77 -13.23
CA SER A 348 -4.47 -10.22 -13.17
C SER A 348 -3.13 -10.95 -13.08
N LYS A 349 -3.10 -12.09 -12.37
CA LYS A 349 -1.85 -12.84 -12.07
C LYS A 349 -1.05 -13.26 -13.30
N THR A 350 -1.68 -13.29 -14.47
CA THR A 350 -1.09 -13.69 -15.74
C THR A 350 -0.72 -12.51 -16.64
N ALA A 351 -1.02 -11.27 -16.23
CA ALA A 351 -0.81 -10.08 -17.05
C ALA A 351 0.66 -9.66 -17.07
N VAL A 352 1.38 -10.02 -18.14
CA VAL A 352 2.82 -9.77 -18.29
C VAL A 352 3.15 -8.28 -18.44
N ARG A 353 2.36 -7.53 -19.23
CA ARG A 353 2.62 -6.10 -19.50
C ARG A 353 2.58 -5.23 -18.23
N PRO A 354 1.50 -5.19 -17.45
CA PRO A 354 1.44 -4.37 -16.24
C PRO A 354 2.43 -4.84 -15.18
N PHE A 355 2.70 -6.16 -15.10
CA PHE A 355 3.72 -6.70 -14.20
C PHE A 355 5.10 -6.14 -14.52
N ARG A 356 5.57 -6.30 -15.77
CA ARG A 356 6.89 -5.79 -16.16
C ARG A 356 6.98 -4.27 -16.11
N TYR A 357 5.88 -3.57 -16.43
CA TYR A 357 5.81 -2.12 -16.29
C TYR A 357 6.03 -1.68 -14.83
N ALA A 358 5.29 -2.26 -13.89
CA ALA A 358 5.40 -1.93 -12.48
C ALA A 358 6.76 -2.35 -11.90
N LEU A 359 7.25 -3.56 -12.21
CA LEU A 359 8.52 -4.06 -11.69
C LEU A 359 9.73 -3.28 -12.24
N ALA A 360 9.78 -3.01 -13.54
CA ALA A 360 10.84 -2.18 -14.11
C ALA A 360 10.80 -0.75 -13.51
N SER A 361 9.61 -0.20 -13.26
CA SER A 361 9.44 1.10 -12.60
C SER A 361 9.88 1.07 -11.13
N TYR A 362 9.67 -0.04 -10.42
CA TYR A 362 10.14 -0.23 -9.05
C TYR A 362 11.66 -0.12 -9.00
N TYR A 363 12.36 -0.80 -9.91
CA TYR A 363 13.82 -0.70 -10.04
C TYR A 363 14.31 0.68 -10.46
N MET A 364 13.48 1.56 -11.05
CA MET A 364 13.90 2.94 -11.34
C MET A 364 14.14 3.76 -10.06
N ALA A 365 13.42 3.44 -8.98
CA ALA A 365 13.52 4.16 -7.71
C ALA A 365 14.28 3.38 -6.63
N ALA A 366 14.07 2.06 -6.55
CA ALA A 366 14.59 1.23 -5.48
C ALA A 366 16.13 1.26 -5.43
N ASN A 367 16.65 1.58 -4.25
CA ASN A 367 18.05 1.81 -3.90
C ASN A 367 18.41 1.13 -2.58
N SER A 368 17.42 0.68 -1.81
CA SER A 368 17.61 0.21 -0.45
C SER A 368 16.82 -1.06 -0.17
N ALA A 369 17.09 -1.64 0.99
CA ALA A 369 16.34 -2.73 1.59
C ALA A 369 14.92 -2.34 2.09
N LYS A 370 14.40 -1.15 1.80
CA LYS A 370 13.18 -0.62 2.45
C LYS A 370 11.95 -0.54 1.57
N SER A 371 12.09 -0.53 0.25
CA SER A 371 10.92 -0.58 -0.65
C SER A 371 10.54 -2.03 -0.93
N ALA A 372 9.26 -2.29 -1.17
CA ALA A 372 8.78 -3.61 -1.58
C ALA A 372 7.56 -3.50 -2.49
N ILE A 373 7.40 -4.48 -3.39
CA ILE A 373 6.31 -4.55 -4.37
C ILE A 373 5.53 -5.87 -4.24
N ALA A 374 4.21 -5.80 -4.32
CA ALA A 374 3.36 -6.96 -4.46
C ALA A 374 2.05 -6.58 -5.16
N GLU A 375 1.70 -7.32 -6.20
CA GLU A 375 0.51 -7.09 -7.02
C GLU A 375 -0.76 -7.68 -6.42
N ILE A 376 -1.91 -7.09 -6.74
CA ILE A 376 -3.24 -7.63 -6.39
C ILE A 376 -4.09 -7.85 -7.64
N ASP A 377 -4.65 -9.05 -7.75
CA ASP A 377 -5.50 -9.48 -8.87
C ASP A 377 -6.96 -9.07 -8.68
N LYS A 378 -7.44 -9.21 -7.45
CA LYS A 378 -8.83 -8.93 -7.08
C LYS A 378 -8.84 -7.89 -5.98
N VAL A 379 -9.59 -6.80 -6.19
CA VAL A 379 -9.90 -5.81 -5.15
C VAL A 379 -10.38 -6.53 -3.88
N ASP A 380 -9.81 -6.15 -2.74
CA ASP A 380 -10.02 -6.77 -1.43
C ASP A 380 -9.68 -8.28 -1.33
N GLY A 381 -8.90 -8.79 -2.27
CA GLY A 381 -8.45 -10.18 -2.35
C GLY A 381 -7.34 -10.54 -1.36
N TYR A 382 -7.40 -10.04 -0.12
CA TYR A 382 -6.33 -10.11 0.90
C TYR A 382 -6.33 -11.44 1.68
N GLY A 383 -6.27 -12.55 0.97
CA GLY A 383 -6.23 -13.88 1.57
C GLY A 383 -4.96 -14.62 1.23
N ASN A 384 -4.93 -15.19 0.03
CA ASN A 384 -3.78 -15.95 -0.42
C ASN A 384 -2.58 -15.04 -0.74
N PRO A 385 -1.34 -15.53 -0.54
CA PRO A 385 -0.16 -14.84 -1.01
C PRO A 385 -0.25 -14.54 -2.50
N THR A 386 0.27 -13.38 -2.87
CA THR A 386 0.44 -12.99 -4.27
C THR A 386 1.43 -13.95 -4.94
N PRO A 387 1.32 -14.20 -6.26
CA PRO A 387 2.31 -15.01 -6.96
C PRO A 387 3.76 -14.60 -6.67
N TRP A 388 4.66 -15.57 -6.65
CA TRP A 388 6.09 -15.30 -6.69
C TRP A 388 6.54 -15.39 -8.14
N HIS A 389 7.06 -14.29 -8.68
CA HIS A 389 7.53 -14.22 -10.06
C HIS A 389 9.02 -14.57 -10.11
N PRO A 390 9.49 -15.35 -11.11
CA PRO A 390 10.91 -15.64 -11.28
C PRO A 390 11.81 -14.38 -11.33
N GLU A 391 11.27 -13.27 -11.85
CA GLU A 391 11.93 -11.97 -11.91
C GLU A 391 12.34 -11.43 -10.54
N TYR A 392 11.65 -11.82 -9.46
CA TYR A 392 11.98 -11.36 -8.11
C TYR A 392 13.30 -11.95 -7.60
N ASP A 393 13.72 -13.10 -8.15
CA ASP A 393 14.98 -13.75 -7.81
C ASP A 393 16.18 -13.22 -8.62
N TRP A 394 15.95 -12.34 -9.59
CA TRP A 394 17.04 -11.78 -10.39
C TRP A 394 17.78 -10.72 -9.57
N ASP A 395 19.10 -10.86 -9.52
CA ASP A 395 20.00 -9.86 -8.94
C ASP A 395 20.60 -9.02 -10.07
N LEU A 396 20.11 -7.79 -10.23
CA LEU A 396 20.67 -6.83 -11.18
C LEU A 396 21.99 -6.22 -10.66
N GLY A 397 22.37 -6.48 -9.41
CA GLY A 397 23.54 -5.93 -8.75
C GLY A 397 23.36 -4.48 -8.29
N VAL A 398 24.46 -3.74 -8.19
CA VAL A 398 24.42 -2.35 -7.69
C VAL A 398 23.98 -1.41 -8.81
N PRO A 399 23.04 -0.47 -8.56
CA PRO A 399 22.69 0.54 -9.54
C PRO A 399 23.88 1.46 -9.83
N SER A 400 24.08 1.80 -11.11
CA SER A 400 25.15 2.71 -11.53
C SER A 400 24.84 4.19 -11.21
N GLY A 401 23.61 4.48 -10.78
CA GLY A 401 23.11 5.81 -10.44
C GLY A 401 21.59 5.87 -10.50
N PRO A 402 21.01 7.09 -10.47
CA PRO A 402 19.60 7.31 -10.81
C PRO A 402 19.27 6.90 -12.24
N TYR A 403 17.99 6.75 -12.56
CA TYR A 403 17.56 6.56 -13.94
C TYR A 403 17.82 7.82 -14.79
N SER A 404 17.88 7.65 -16.11
CA SER A 404 18.01 8.74 -17.09
C SER A 404 16.97 8.61 -18.20
N ALA A 405 16.60 9.75 -18.80
CA ALA A 405 15.75 9.77 -19.98
C ALA A 405 16.58 9.44 -21.23
N ILE A 406 16.13 8.46 -22.01
CA ILE A 406 16.75 8.04 -23.28
C ILE A 406 15.84 8.30 -24.49
N GLY A 407 14.71 8.95 -24.26
CA GLY A 407 13.72 9.36 -25.24
C GLY A 407 12.54 10.06 -24.57
N THR A 408 11.56 10.50 -25.34
CA THR A 408 10.33 11.11 -24.79
C THR A 408 9.60 10.09 -23.91
N ASN A 409 9.56 10.33 -22.60
CA ASN A 409 8.99 9.44 -21.59
C ASN A 409 9.54 7.99 -21.65
N VAL A 410 10.78 7.82 -22.13
CA VAL A 410 11.47 6.53 -22.08
C VAL A 410 12.66 6.67 -21.16
N TYR A 411 12.70 5.82 -20.14
CA TYR A 411 13.65 5.90 -19.03
C TYR A 411 14.45 4.62 -18.95
N ARG A 412 15.74 4.75 -18.61
CA ARG A 412 16.65 3.62 -18.40
C ARG A 412 17.39 3.80 -17.09
N ARG A 413 17.59 2.69 -16.39
CA ARG A 413 18.51 2.62 -15.26
C ARG A 413 19.43 1.42 -15.40
N ASP A 414 20.72 1.67 -15.30
CA ASP A 414 21.76 0.65 -15.41
C ASP A 414 22.18 0.12 -14.04
N PHE A 415 22.48 -1.17 -14.01
CA PHE A 415 23.04 -1.86 -12.87
C PHE A 415 24.30 -2.62 -13.28
N SER A 416 25.08 -3.08 -12.31
CA SER A 416 26.30 -3.84 -12.58
C SER A 416 26.02 -5.13 -13.37
N CYS A 417 24.92 -5.82 -13.08
CA CYS A 417 24.52 -7.10 -13.68
C CYS A 417 23.25 -7.00 -14.54
N GLY A 418 22.84 -5.78 -14.91
CA GLY A 418 21.63 -5.63 -15.71
C GLY A 418 21.29 -4.19 -16.08
N ALA A 419 20.08 -4.02 -16.59
CA ALA A 419 19.46 -2.74 -16.83
C ALA A 419 17.94 -2.90 -16.77
N VAL A 420 17.23 -1.82 -16.46
CA VAL A 420 15.78 -1.75 -16.63
C VAL A 420 15.44 -0.60 -17.57
N VAL A 421 14.40 -0.79 -18.37
CA VAL A 421 13.91 0.22 -19.30
C VAL A 421 12.39 0.32 -19.14
N VAL A 422 11.87 1.54 -19.06
CA VAL A 422 10.44 1.82 -18.99
C VAL A 422 10.08 2.77 -20.12
N ASN A 423 9.08 2.40 -20.91
CA ASN A 423 8.38 3.33 -21.80
C ASN A 423 7.10 3.77 -21.10
N ALA A 424 7.07 5.00 -20.59
CA ALA A 424 5.94 5.61 -19.92
C ALA A 424 5.11 6.52 -20.85
N ASN A 425 5.21 6.37 -22.18
CA ASN A 425 4.24 6.97 -23.09
C ASN A 425 2.84 6.33 -22.91
N PRO A 426 1.74 7.00 -23.32
CA PRO A 426 0.38 6.44 -23.26
C PRO A 426 0.27 5.03 -23.84
N THR A 427 -0.59 4.19 -23.27
CA THR A 427 -0.75 2.75 -23.61
C THR A 427 -0.84 2.44 -25.10
N ASP A 428 -1.48 3.30 -25.89
CA ASP A 428 -1.69 3.11 -27.33
C ASP A 428 -0.56 3.68 -28.21
N SER A 429 0.52 4.16 -27.60
CA SER A 429 1.67 4.70 -28.33
C SER A 429 2.44 3.58 -29.05
N ALA A 430 2.95 3.90 -30.24
CA ALA A 430 3.81 3.01 -31.00
C ALA A 430 5.04 2.56 -30.19
N ALA A 431 5.51 1.34 -30.47
CA ALA A 431 6.68 0.82 -29.81
C ALA A 431 7.94 1.62 -30.18
N VAL A 432 8.77 1.88 -29.17
CA VAL A 432 10.08 2.51 -29.31
C VAL A 432 11.14 1.42 -29.36
N GLN A 433 12.00 1.46 -30.37
CA GLN A 433 13.19 0.61 -30.44
C GLN A 433 14.31 1.23 -29.60
N ILE A 434 14.84 0.47 -28.65
CA ILE A 434 15.90 0.91 -27.74
C ILE A 434 17.14 0.03 -27.95
N PRO A 435 18.24 0.57 -28.48
CA PRO A 435 19.53 -0.13 -28.48
C PRO A 435 20.08 -0.20 -27.05
N LEU A 436 20.59 -1.37 -26.64
CA LEU A 436 21.06 -1.60 -25.27
C LEU A 436 22.53 -1.24 -25.07
N GLY A 437 23.29 -1.11 -26.16
CA GLY A 437 24.75 -0.84 -26.13
C GLY A 437 25.60 -2.06 -25.78
N GLY A 438 25.02 -3.27 -25.84
CA GLY A 438 25.68 -4.54 -25.57
C GLY A 438 24.66 -5.68 -25.41
N ASN A 439 25.15 -6.90 -25.29
CA ASN A 439 24.30 -8.08 -25.15
C ASN A 439 23.73 -8.18 -23.74
N HIS A 440 22.44 -8.43 -23.66
CA HIS A 440 21.70 -8.70 -22.43
C HIS A 440 20.87 -9.95 -22.62
N THR A 441 20.49 -10.59 -21.53
CA THR A 441 19.46 -11.63 -21.49
C THR A 441 18.14 -11.00 -21.08
N ASP A 442 17.12 -11.10 -21.93
CA ASP A 442 15.78 -10.61 -21.65
C ASP A 442 14.99 -11.53 -20.69
N GLU A 443 13.72 -11.22 -20.49
CA GLU A 443 12.85 -11.96 -19.59
C GLU A 443 12.41 -13.32 -20.13
N THR A 444 12.57 -13.55 -21.43
CA THR A 444 12.33 -14.84 -22.07
C THR A 444 13.57 -15.74 -22.05
N GLY A 445 14.72 -15.18 -21.66
CA GLY A 445 16.01 -15.87 -21.69
C GLY A 445 16.76 -15.70 -23.01
N ALA A 446 16.26 -14.86 -23.93
CA ALA A 446 16.91 -14.61 -25.20
C ALA A 446 18.06 -13.59 -25.05
N GLU A 447 19.15 -13.81 -25.79
CA GLU A 447 20.20 -12.81 -25.91
C GLU A 447 19.76 -11.71 -26.89
N VAL A 448 19.76 -10.46 -26.42
CA VAL A 448 19.29 -9.29 -27.16
C VAL A 448 20.29 -8.15 -27.06
N SER A 449 20.40 -7.36 -28.13
CA SER A 449 21.17 -6.11 -28.16
C SER A 449 20.28 -4.87 -28.36
N SER A 450 18.99 -5.09 -28.57
CA SER A 450 17.94 -4.07 -28.66
C SER A 450 16.60 -4.64 -28.19
N ILE A 451 15.73 -3.79 -27.66
CA ILE A 451 14.35 -4.14 -27.30
C ILE A 451 13.34 -3.21 -27.96
N SER A 452 12.09 -3.67 -28.06
CA SER A 452 10.96 -2.93 -28.60
C SER A 452 9.89 -2.78 -27.52
N LEU A 453 9.64 -1.57 -27.02
CA LEU A 453 8.69 -1.33 -25.94
C LEU A 453 7.53 -0.44 -26.40
N ALA A 454 6.30 -0.94 -26.35
CA ALA A 454 5.08 -0.14 -26.50
C ALA A 454 4.95 0.89 -25.37
N GLY A 455 4.04 1.88 -25.50
CA GLY A 455 3.69 2.75 -24.38
C GLY A 455 3.32 1.94 -23.13
N THR A 456 3.46 2.50 -21.94
CA THR A 456 3.22 1.82 -20.65
C THR A 456 3.70 0.35 -20.59
N SER A 457 4.97 0.14 -20.96
CA SER A 457 5.61 -1.17 -20.86
C SER A 457 7.02 -1.04 -20.32
N GLY A 458 7.50 -2.11 -19.69
CA GLY A 458 8.82 -2.16 -19.07
C GLY A 458 9.57 -3.42 -19.47
N SER A 459 10.89 -3.36 -19.35
CA SER A 459 11.76 -4.52 -19.48
C SER A 459 12.81 -4.56 -18.38
N ILE A 460 13.07 -5.77 -17.90
CA ILE A 460 14.13 -6.10 -16.94
C ILE A 460 15.15 -6.99 -17.66
N LEU A 461 16.38 -6.50 -17.78
CA LEU A 461 17.43 -7.08 -18.60
C LEU A 461 18.61 -7.48 -17.70
N ARG A 462 19.15 -8.68 -17.93
CA ARG A 462 20.31 -9.21 -17.20
C ARG A 462 21.55 -9.20 -18.08
N LYS A 463 22.72 -9.11 -17.47
CA LYS A 463 24.03 -9.31 -18.12
C LYS A 463 25.02 -9.88 -17.09
N PRO A 464 26.13 -10.49 -17.52
CA PRO A 464 27.17 -10.92 -16.58
C PRO A 464 27.64 -9.78 -15.68
N CYS A 465 27.76 -10.03 -14.38
CA CYS A 465 28.30 -9.03 -13.45
C CYS A 465 29.81 -8.84 -13.70
N PRO A 466 30.32 -7.60 -13.66
CA PRO A 466 31.75 -7.35 -13.59
C PRO A 466 32.32 -8.02 -12.34
N GLY A 467 33.23 -8.99 -12.51
CA GLY A 467 33.97 -9.61 -11.42
C GLY A 467 33.48 -10.98 -10.93
N THR A 468 32.35 -11.51 -11.41
CA THR A 468 32.04 -12.95 -11.25
C THR A 468 32.74 -13.74 -12.34
N ALA A 469 34.04 -14.00 -12.15
CA ALA A 469 34.66 -15.13 -12.81
C ALA A 469 33.97 -16.40 -12.32
N TRP A 470 33.31 -17.11 -13.22
CA TRP A 470 32.78 -18.44 -12.96
C TRP A 470 33.92 -19.32 -12.44
N LEU A 471 33.87 -19.70 -11.16
CA LEU A 471 34.64 -20.86 -10.70
C LEU A 471 33.95 -22.07 -11.34
N THR A 472 34.62 -22.58 -12.37
CA THR A 472 34.31 -23.80 -13.11
C THR A 472 34.25 -25.03 -12.23
#